data_AF-A0A2E8RQF8-F1
#
_entry.id   AF-A0A2E8RQF8-F1
#
_cell.length_a   1.000
_cell.length_b   1.000
_cell.length_c   1.000
_cell.angle_alpha   90.00
_cell.angle_beta   90.00
_cell.angle_gamma   90.00
#
_symmetry.space_group_name_H-M   'P 1'
#
loop_
_entity.id
_entity.type
_entity.pdbx_description
1 polymer ?
#
loop_
_entity_poly.entity_id
_entity_poly.type
_entity_poly.pdbx_seq_one_letter_code
_entity_poly.pdbx_strand_id
1 'polypeptide(L)'
;IIQDYHQLTSIDLSEANNIMREAHELLGVVYEKGKHWVKAEESYRRIAHYPSTSESGSLHGRLRVFINLHNLYNKKSNTAEAISMLMQADVLVGNFDHSNFDLLASVIELRLLQGNVAFNQGSTQEGVKYHLDACDLSRNCETTHLLRKSLESIRNQIRTLHNNGNEIFALALYNTITSWVKQNGLENLSVDIQGCKDLFDQI
;
A
#
# COMPACT_ATOMS: atom_id res chain seq x y z
N ILE A 1 21.86 -13.94 40.80
CA ILE A 1 22.74 -14.02 39.61
C ILE A 1 22.10 -14.84 38.48
N ILE A 2 21.91 -16.17 38.58
CA ILE A 2 21.29 -16.95 37.48
C ILE A 2 19.78 -16.63 37.29
N GLN A 3 19.04 -16.39 38.37
CA GLN A 3 17.63 -15.95 38.30
C GLN A 3 17.47 -14.55 37.68
N ASP A 4 18.37 -13.61 38.02
CA ASP A 4 18.37 -12.26 37.45
C ASP A 4 18.80 -12.28 35.97
N TYR A 5 19.69 -13.20 35.58
CA TYR A 5 20.10 -13.40 34.18
C TYR A 5 18.94 -13.91 33.33
N HIS A 6 18.13 -14.85 33.85
CA HIS A 6 16.92 -15.29 33.17
C HIS A 6 15.84 -14.20 33.08
N GLN A 7 15.70 -13.35 34.10
CA GLN A 7 14.80 -12.20 34.09
C GLN A 7 15.22 -11.11 33.07
N LEU A 8 16.53 -10.90 32.89
CA LEU A 8 17.06 -9.98 31.86
C LEU A 8 16.88 -10.52 30.43
N THR A 9 16.96 -11.85 30.24
CA THR A 9 16.69 -12.49 28.94
C THR A 9 15.20 -12.70 28.66
N SER A 10 14.31 -12.40 29.61
CA SER A 10 12.85 -12.53 29.47
C SER A 10 12.13 -11.19 29.37
N ILE A 11 12.85 -10.08 29.17
CA ILE A 11 12.21 -8.79 28.94
C ILE A 11 11.55 -8.82 27.57
N ASP A 12 10.22 -8.90 27.58
CA ASP A 12 9.43 -8.73 26.37
C ASP A 12 9.55 -7.29 25.87
N LEU A 13 10.34 -7.11 24.82
CA LEU A 13 10.52 -5.81 24.15
C LEU A 13 9.53 -5.60 23.01
N SER A 14 8.48 -6.42 22.87
CA SER A 14 7.52 -6.33 21.75
C SER A 14 6.88 -4.95 21.63
N GLU A 15 6.39 -4.44 22.75
CA GLU A 15 5.75 -3.13 22.79
C GLU A 15 6.75 -2.02 22.47
N ALA A 16 7.95 -2.07 23.07
CA ALA A 16 9.01 -1.12 22.76
C ALA A 16 9.43 -1.16 21.28
N ASN A 17 9.55 -2.36 20.70
CA ASN A 17 9.87 -2.55 19.29
C ASN A 17 8.75 -2.05 18.38
N ASN A 18 7.48 -2.28 18.72
CA ASN A 18 6.33 -1.70 18.01
C ASN A 18 6.41 -0.17 17.99
N ILE A 19 6.59 0.45 19.16
CA ILE A 19 6.73 1.92 19.28
C ILE A 19 7.91 2.43 18.45
N MET A 20 9.04 1.72 18.47
CA MET A 20 10.21 2.10 17.66
C MET A 20 9.94 1.99 16.16
N ARG A 21 9.21 0.97 15.69
CA ARG A 21 8.80 0.85 14.27
C ARG A 21 7.95 2.04 13.86
N GLU A 22 6.91 2.35 14.63
CA GLU A 22 6.01 3.47 14.36
C GLU A 22 6.74 4.82 14.39
N ALA A 23 7.62 5.01 15.37
CA ALA A 23 8.43 6.23 15.49
C ALA A 23 9.34 6.44 14.27
N HIS A 24 10.01 5.38 13.80
CA HIS A 24 10.87 5.48 12.60
C HIS A 24 10.07 5.67 11.32
N GLU A 25 8.88 5.09 11.22
CA GLU A 25 7.96 5.37 10.11
C GLU A 25 7.56 6.86 10.09
N LEU A 26 7.13 7.41 11.23
CA LEU A 26 6.78 8.82 11.35
C LEU A 26 7.96 9.76 11.06
N LEU A 27 9.15 9.44 11.57
CA LEU A 27 10.38 10.19 11.27
C LEU A 27 10.68 10.18 9.76
N GLY A 28 10.54 9.02 9.12
CA GLY A 28 10.69 8.89 7.68
C GLY A 28 9.75 9.82 6.92
N VAL A 29 8.47 9.83 7.26
CA VAL A 29 7.45 10.72 6.66
C VAL A 29 7.78 12.20 6.87
N VAL A 30 8.23 12.57 8.08
CA VAL A 30 8.63 13.95 8.40
C VAL A 30 9.83 14.38 7.56
N TYR A 31 10.87 13.55 7.48
CA TYR A 31 12.04 13.84 6.65
C TYR A 31 11.69 13.91 5.17
N GLU A 32 10.81 13.04 4.69
CA GLU A 32 10.33 13.04 3.32
C GLU A 32 9.60 14.34 2.97
N LYS A 33 8.69 14.82 3.85
CA LYS A 33 8.02 16.13 3.69
C LYS A 33 9.01 17.29 3.68
N GLY A 34 10.07 17.19 4.48
CA GLY A 34 11.20 18.14 4.49
C GLY A 34 12.18 17.98 3.32
N LYS A 35 11.94 17.05 2.38
CA LYS A 35 12.85 16.69 1.28
C LYS A 35 14.25 16.23 1.75
N HIS A 36 14.37 15.77 3.00
CA HIS A 36 15.58 15.18 3.57
C HIS A 36 15.67 13.69 3.19
N TRP A 37 15.83 13.42 1.90
CA TRP A 37 15.67 12.08 1.31
C TRP A 37 16.54 11.00 1.95
N VAL A 38 17.81 11.30 2.25
CA VAL A 38 18.74 10.33 2.87
C VAL A 38 18.28 9.96 4.28
N LYS A 39 17.83 10.95 5.07
CA LYS A 39 17.32 10.71 6.43
C LYS A 39 15.99 9.96 6.43
N ALA A 40 15.13 10.24 5.44
CA ALA A 40 13.89 9.50 5.25
C ALA A 40 14.17 8.03 4.96
N GLU A 41 15.07 7.76 4.00
CA GLU A 41 15.49 6.40 3.65
C GLU A 41 16.09 5.66 4.85
N GLU A 42 17.00 6.30 5.59
CA GLU A 42 17.59 5.72 6.79
C GLU A 42 16.53 5.36 7.84
N SER A 43 15.59 6.27 8.09
CA SER A 43 14.51 6.06 9.06
C SER A 43 13.63 4.88 8.66
N TYR A 44 13.21 4.80 7.40
CA TYR A 44 12.44 3.65 6.92
C TYR A 44 13.23 2.34 7.05
N ARG A 45 14.51 2.30 6.67
CA ARG A 45 15.33 1.07 6.80
C ARG A 45 15.52 0.63 8.26
N ARG A 46 15.47 1.55 9.23
CA ARG A 46 15.57 1.22 10.65
C ARG A 46 14.39 0.39 11.16
N ILE A 47 13.19 0.47 10.56
CA ILE A 47 12.02 -0.31 10.95
C ILE A 47 12.32 -1.82 10.97
N ALA A 48 13.09 -2.33 9.99
CA ALA A 48 13.46 -3.75 9.92
C ALA A 48 14.37 -4.25 11.06
N HIS A 49 14.96 -3.34 11.84
CA HIS A 49 15.86 -3.69 12.96
C HIS A 49 15.10 -3.94 14.27
N TYR A 50 13.79 -3.70 14.30
CA TYR A 50 12.95 -3.91 15.47
C TYR A 50 12.05 -5.13 15.22
N PRO A 51 12.40 -6.32 15.74
CA PRO A 51 11.61 -7.54 15.52
C PRO A 51 10.29 -7.50 16.28
N SER A 52 9.28 -8.22 15.77
CA SER A 52 8.03 -8.51 16.50
C SER A 52 8.12 -9.89 17.13
N THR A 53 7.39 -10.13 18.23
CA THR A 53 7.23 -11.47 18.82
C THR A 53 6.36 -12.39 17.97
N SER A 54 5.44 -11.82 17.18
CA SER A 54 4.69 -12.57 16.17
C SER A 54 5.39 -12.53 14.81
N GLU A 55 5.39 -13.66 14.11
CA GLU A 55 5.87 -13.73 12.72
C GLU A 55 5.13 -12.72 11.83
N SER A 56 3.82 -12.62 12.01
CA SER A 56 2.96 -11.63 11.35
C SER A 56 3.40 -10.18 11.56
N GLY A 57 3.71 -9.77 12.78
CA GLY A 57 4.16 -8.39 13.04
C GLY A 57 5.54 -8.10 12.46
N SER A 58 6.41 -9.11 12.39
CA SER A 58 7.73 -9.00 11.75
C SER A 58 7.60 -8.86 10.23
N LEU A 59 6.70 -9.64 9.62
CA LEU A 59 6.32 -9.49 8.21
C LEU A 59 5.72 -8.11 7.95
N HIS A 60 4.86 -7.61 8.84
CA HIS A 60 4.23 -6.29 8.69
C HIS A 60 5.28 -5.17 8.68
N GLY A 61 6.19 -5.16 9.65
CA GLY A 61 7.26 -4.16 9.70
C GLY A 61 8.11 -4.17 8.43
N ARG A 62 8.49 -5.35 7.93
CA ARG A 62 9.26 -5.48 6.67
C ARG A 62 8.47 -5.03 5.45
N LEU A 63 7.18 -5.33 5.38
CA LEU A 63 6.30 -4.89 4.29
C LEU A 63 6.19 -3.37 4.25
N ARG A 64 6.01 -2.73 5.42
CA ARG A 64 6.00 -1.26 5.54
C ARG A 64 7.30 -0.63 5.05
N VAL A 65 8.46 -1.23 5.35
CA VAL A 65 9.76 -0.75 4.82
C VAL A 65 9.73 -0.66 3.30
N PHE A 66 9.33 -1.74 2.63
CA PHE A 66 9.34 -1.76 1.17
C PHE A 66 8.33 -0.79 0.55
N ILE A 67 7.12 -0.68 1.11
CA ILE A 67 6.12 0.29 0.65
C ILE A 67 6.61 1.74 0.82
N ASN A 68 7.18 2.06 1.98
CA ASN A 68 7.70 3.40 2.25
C ASN A 68 8.90 3.75 1.35
N LEU A 69 9.81 2.79 1.12
CA LEU A 69 10.92 2.97 0.18
C LEU A 69 10.45 3.10 -1.28
N HIS A 70 9.42 2.36 -1.69
CA HIS A 70 8.81 2.53 -3.01
C HIS A 70 8.33 3.98 -3.19
N ASN A 71 7.53 4.48 -2.26
CA ASN A 71 6.98 5.84 -2.30
C ASN A 71 8.10 6.89 -2.33
N LEU A 72 9.14 6.72 -1.52
CA LEU A 72 10.30 7.60 -1.46
C LEU A 72 11.05 7.63 -2.80
N TYR A 73 11.35 6.47 -3.38
CA TYR A 73 12.06 6.39 -4.66
C TYR A 73 11.23 6.93 -5.82
N ASN A 74 9.92 6.69 -5.83
CA ASN A 74 9.01 7.25 -6.82
C ASN A 74 9.01 8.80 -6.77
N LYS A 75 9.00 9.40 -5.56
CA LYS A 75 9.12 10.85 -5.38
C LYS A 75 10.47 11.43 -5.82
N LYS A 76 11.52 10.62 -5.82
CA LYS A 76 12.85 10.97 -6.36
C LYS A 76 12.96 10.69 -7.87
N SER A 77 11.87 10.29 -8.52
CA SER A 77 11.84 9.86 -9.92
C SER A 77 12.78 8.68 -10.21
N ASN A 78 13.08 7.87 -9.20
CA ASN A 78 13.93 6.69 -9.33
C ASN A 78 13.07 5.43 -9.55
N THR A 79 12.52 5.31 -10.75
CA THR A 79 11.46 4.36 -11.08
C THR A 79 11.90 2.89 -10.93
N ALA A 80 13.12 2.54 -11.33
CA ALA A 80 13.59 1.16 -11.27
C ALA A 80 13.68 0.64 -9.83
N GLU A 81 14.25 1.44 -8.93
CA GLU A 81 14.37 1.12 -7.51
C GLU A 81 13.00 1.12 -6.83
N ALA A 82 12.11 2.04 -7.20
CA ALA A 82 10.73 2.02 -6.72
C ALA A 82 10.03 0.71 -7.08
N ILE A 83 10.15 0.25 -8.33
CA ILE A 83 9.58 -1.03 -8.77
C ILE A 83 10.23 -2.21 -8.03
N SER A 84 11.56 -2.19 -7.86
CA SER A 84 12.28 -3.23 -7.11
C SER A 84 11.75 -3.38 -5.68
N MET A 85 11.35 -2.29 -5.02
CA MET A 85 10.75 -2.35 -3.70
C MET A 85 9.38 -3.05 -3.71
N LEU A 86 8.53 -2.80 -4.71
CA LEU A 86 7.24 -3.52 -4.82
C LEU A 86 7.44 -5.00 -5.11
N MET A 87 8.45 -5.37 -5.90
CA MET A 87 8.77 -6.79 -6.13
C MET A 87 9.20 -7.49 -4.84
N GLN A 88 10.01 -6.83 -4.01
CA GLN A 88 10.41 -7.38 -2.71
C GLN A 88 9.23 -7.45 -1.73
N ALA A 89 8.34 -6.45 -1.74
CA ALA A 89 7.09 -6.48 -0.98
C ALA A 89 6.19 -7.65 -1.41
N ASP A 90 6.07 -7.91 -2.70
CA ASP A 90 5.24 -8.99 -3.25
C ASP A 90 5.77 -10.37 -2.87
N VAL A 91 7.08 -10.59 -3.00
CA VAL A 91 7.74 -11.84 -2.56
C VAL A 91 7.50 -12.09 -1.08
N LEU A 92 7.51 -11.04 -0.26
CA LEU A 92 7.28 -11.14 1.18
C LEU A 92 5.85 -11.60 1.52
N VAL A 93 4.86 -11.24 0.70
CA VAL A 93 3.45 -11.56 0.93
C VAL A 93 2.92 -12.68 0.03
N GLY A 94 3.80 -13.40 -0.68
CA GLY A 94 3.42 -14.39 -1.70
C GLY A 94 2.45 -15.49 -1.23
N ASN A 95 2.46 -15.82 0.07
CA ASN A 95 1.50 -16.73 0.71
C ASN A 95 0.67 -16.00 1.79
N PHE A 96 0.20 -14.78 1.49
CA PHE A 96 -0.57 -13.98 2.43
C PHE A 96 -1.86 -14.69 2.86
N ASP A 97 -1.92 -15.02 4.15
CA ASP A 97 -3.16 -15.46 4.79
C ASP A 97 -4.11 -14.26 4.92
N HIS A 98 -5.25 -14.34 4.22
CA HIS A 98 -6.24 -13.26 4.16
C HIS A 98 -6.94 -13.04 5.51
N SER A 99 -6.78 -13.95 6.47
CA SER A 99 -7.23 -13.79 7.85
C SER A 99 -6.28 -12.95 8.71
N ASN A 100 -5.10 -12.61 8.18
CA ASN A 100 -4.11 -11.78 8.88
C ASN A 100 -4.42 -10.29 8.75
N PHE A 101 -5.26 -9.80 9.66
CA PHE A 101 -5.70 -8.40 9.70
C PHE A 101 -4.56 -7.40 9.89
N ASP A 102 -3.49 -7.77 10.61
CA ASP A 102 -2.34 -6.90 10.86
C ASP A 102 -1.63 -6.51 9.56
N LEU A 103 -1.58 -7.43 8.59
CA LEU A 103 -0.95 -7.23 7.29
C LEU A 103 -1.89 -6.66 6.24
N LEU A 104 -3.20 -6.84 6.41
CA LEU A 104 -4.20 -6.61 5.37
C LEU A 104 -4.15 -5.20 4.77
N ALA A 105 -4.09 -4.16 5.60
CA ALA A 105 -4.04 -2.78 5.13
C ALA A 105 -2.80 -2.51 4.25
N SER A 106 -1.65 -3.04 4.64
CA SER A 106 -0.40 -2.92 3.87
C SER A 106 -0.44 -3.73 2.58
N VAL A 107 -1.10 -4.90 2.57
CA VAL A 107 -1.29 -5.70 1.35
C VAL A 107 -2.23 -4.99 0.38
N ILE A 108 -3.31 -4.38 0.85
CA ILE A 108 -4.21 -3.55 0.03
C ILE A 108 -3.43 -2.40 -0.60
N GLU A 109 -2.61 -1.68 0.19
CA GLU A 109 -1.77 -0.60 -0.33
C GLU A 109 -0.76 -1.11 -1.38
N LEU A 110 -0.11 -2.25 -1.13
CA LEU A 110 0.78 -2.89 -2.11
C LEU A 110 0.07 -3.16 -3.44
N ARG A 111 -1.14 -3.75 -3.41
CA ARG A 111 -1.92 -4.04 -4.61
C ARG A 111 -2.28 -2.75 -5.36
N LEU A 112 -2.70 -1.69 -4.67
CA LEU A 112 -2.94 -0.39 -5.31
C LEU A 112 -1.68 0.16 -6.01
N LEU A 113 -0.52 0.09 -5.35
CA LEU A 113 0.75 0.56 -5.92
C LEU A 113 1.18 -0.28 -7.13
N GLN A 114 1.03 -1.61 -7.07
CA GLN A 114 1.29 -2.50 -8.21
C GLN A 114 0.38 -2.18 -9.40
N GLY A 115 -0.91 -1.93 -9.13
CA GLY A 115 -1.86 -1.50 -10.15
C GLY A 115 -1.43 -0.20 -10.84
N ASN A 116 -1.02 0.80 -10.06
CA ASN A 116 -0.53 2.08 -10.59
C ASN A 116 0.72 1.89 -11.48
N VAL A 117 1.69 1.10 -11.01
CA VAL A 117 2.92 0.80 -11.77
C VAL A 117 2.59 0.06 -13.07
N ALA A 118 1.72 -0.94 -13.04
CA ALA A 118 1.35 -1.71 -14.23
C ALA A 118 0.71 -0.80 -15.30
N PHE A 119 -0.18 0.12 -14.92
CA PHE A 119 -0.71 1.11 -15.85
C PHE A 119 0.36 2.05 -16.41
N ASN A 120 1.28 2.53 -15.57
CA ASN A 120 2.38 3.39 -16.02
C ASN A 120 3.34 2.67 -16.98
N GLN A 121 3.40 1.33 -16.92
CA GLN A 121 4.14 0.48 -17.85
C GLN A 121 3.32 0.06 -19.08
N GLY A 122 2.06 0.51 -19.20
CA GLY A 122 1.15 0.17 -20.29
C GLY A 122 0.42 -1.17 -20.15
N SER A 123 0.60 -1.88 -19.03
CA SER A 123 -0.06 -3.16 -18.75
C SER A 123 -1.44 -2.93 -18.14
N THR A 124 -2.44 -2.69 -19.01
CA THR A 124 -3.83 -2.44 -18.57
C THR A 124 -4.43 -3.63 -17.82
N GLN A 125 -4.20 -4.86 -18.29
CA GLN A 125 -4.79 -6.06 -17.68
C GLN A 125 -4.27 -6.28 -16.25
N GLU A 126 -2.96 -6.16 -16.02
CA GLU A 126 -2.39 -6.28 -14.67
C GLU A 126 -2.77 -5.08 -13.81
N GLY A 127 -2.80 -3.88 -14.37
CA GLY A 127 -3.26 -2.67 -13.70
C GLY A 127 -4.67 -2.83 -13.13
N VAL A 128 -5.61 -3.30 -13.94
CA VAL A 128 -6.98 -3.59 -13.51
C VAL A 128 -7.01 -4.71 -12.47
N LYS A 129 -6.31 -5.82 -12.72
CA LYS A 129 -6.26 -6.97 -11.80
C LYS A 129 -5.89 -6.55 -10.38
N TYR A 130 -4.77 -5.85 -10.22
CA TYR A 130 -4.30 -5.45 -8.89
C TYR A 130 -5.25 -4.48 -8.18
N HIS A 131 -5.90 -3.57 -8.91
CA HIS A 131 -6.90 -2.68 -8.32
C HIS A 131 -8.17 -3.43 -7.89
N LEU A 132 -8.61 -4.44 -8.65
CA LEU A 132 -9.71 -5.32 -8.24
C LEU A 132 -9.34 -6.16 -7.03
N ASP A 133 -8.14 -6.75 -7.01
CA ASP A 133 -7.63 -7.50 -5.86
C ASP A 133 -7.65 -6.63 -4.58
N ALA A 134 -7.25 -5.36 -4.68
CA ALA A 134 -7.32 -4.41 -3.56
C ALA A 134 -8.77 -4.16 -3.08
N CYS A 135 -9.72 -4.02 -4.00
CA CYS A 135 -11.14 -3.85 -3.69
C CYS A 135 -11.74 -5.10 -3.02
N ASP A 136 -11.44 -6.29 -3.54
CA ASP A 136 -11.94 -7.56 -2.99
C ASP A 136 -11.37 -7.81 -1.58
N LEU A 137 -10.08 -7.57 -1.38
CA LEU A 137 -9.45 -7.62 -0.05
C LEU A 137 -10.10 -6.64 0.93
N SER A 138 -10.38 -5.41 0.48
CA SER A 138 -11.00 -4.36 1.31
C SER A 138 -12.46 -4.65 1.66
N ARG A 139 -13.17 -5.42 0.82
CA ARG A 139 -14.58 -5.78 1.03
C ARG A 139 -14.73 -6.91 2.04
N ASN A 140 -13.83 -7.88 2.01
CA ASN A 140 -13.94 -9.12 2.80
C ASN A 140 -13.68 -8.95 4.30
N CYS A 141 -13.30 -7.76 4.76
CA CYS A 141 -12.87 -7.51 6.14
C CYS A 141 -13.82 -6.62 6.97
N GLU A 142 -15.05 -6.39 6.52
CA GLU A 142 -16.05 -5.47 7.16
C GLU A 142 -15.56 -4.02 7.36
N THR A 143 -14.34 -3.68 6.93
CA THR A 143 -13.77 -2.34 7.06
C THR A 143 -14.17 -1.46 5.89
N THR A 144 -15.37 -0.88 5.93
CA THR A 144 -15.84 0.08 4.91
C THR A 144 -14.83 1.22 4.66
N HIS A 145 -14.06 1.61 5.69
CA HIS A 145 -13.05 2.66 5.56
C HIS A 145 -11.88 2.27 4.64
N LEU A 146 -11.42 1.01 4.63
CA LEU A 146 -10.34 0.57 3.73
C LEU A 146 -10.82 0.54 2.29
N LEU A 147 -12.05 0.07 2.06
CA LEU A 147 -12.65 0.07 0.73
C LEU A 147 -12.77 1.49 0.18
N ARG A 148 -13.21 2.46 0.99
CA ARG A 148 -13.23 3.87 0.59
C ARG A 148 -11.85 4.40 0.22
N LYS A 149 -10.81 4.09 1.00
CA LYS A 149 -9.42 4.47 0.68
C LYS A 149 -8.96 3.86 -0.65
N SER A 150 -9.30 2.60 -0.92
CA SER A 150 -8.99 1.94 -2.19
C SER A 150 -9.68 2.62 -3.37
N LEU A 151 -10.98 2.91 -3.25
CA LEU A 151 -11.73 3.62 -4.28
C LEU A 151 -11.20 5.05 -4.52
N GLU A 152 -10.81 5.76 -3.46
CA GLU A 152 -10.16 7.07 -3.58
C GLU A 152 -8.80 7.00 -4.29
N SER A 153 -7.97 6.00 -3.95
CA SER A 153 -6.69 5.76 -4.62
C SER A 153 -6.90 5.47 -6.12
N ILE A 154 -7.87 4.62 -6.45
CA ILE A 154 -8.25 4.29 -7.82
C ILE A 154 -8.73 5.55 -8.56
N ARG A 155 -9.60 6.36 -7.94
CA ARG A 155 -10.07 7.63 -8.51
C ARG A 155 -8.89 8.54 -8.86
N ASN A 156 -7.92 8.67 -7.96
CA ASN A 156 -6.74 9.48 -8.20
C ASN A 156 -5.92 8.93 -9.37
N GLN A 157 -5.76 7.61 -9.47
CA GLN A 157 -5.06 6.99 -10.60
C GLN A 157 -5.80 7.21 -11.93
N ILE A 158 -7.12 7.11 -11.96
CA ILE A 158 -7.93 7.43 -13.15
C ILE A 158 -7.64 8.85 -13.63
N ARG A 159 -7.63 9.82 -12.71
CA ARG A 159 -7.30 11.23 -13.02
C ARG A 159 -5.86 11.38 -13.52
N THR A 160 -4.90 10.70 -12.89
CA THR A 160 -3.50 10.71 -13.33
C THR A 160 -3.35 10.17 -14.75
N LEU A 161 -3.97 9.03 -15.05
CA LEU A 161 -3.93 8.43 -16.39
C LEU A 161 -4.53 9.37 -17.43
N HIS A 162 -5.71 9.94 -17.15
CA HIS A 162 -6.36 10.90 -18.02
C HIS A 162 -5.48 12.14 -18.26
N ASN A 163 -4.96 12.76 -17.20
CA ASN A 163 -4.10 13.95 -17.31
C ASN A 163 -2.78 13.70 -18.05
N ASN A 164 -2.31 12.46 -18.07
CA ASN A 164 -1.11 12.03 -18.78
C ASN A 164 -1.38 11.64 -20.25
N GLY A 165 -2.60 11.82 -20.76
CA GLY A 165 -2.97 11.44 -22.13
C GLY A 165 -3.13 9.93 -22.33
N ASN A 166 -3.44 9.19 -21.26
CA ASN A 166 -3.74 7.75 -21.30
C ASN A 166 -5.24 7.53 -21.06
N GLU A 167 -6.09 8.23 -21.81
CA GLU A 167 -7.53 8.29 -21.56
C GLU A 167 -8.20 6.91 -21.73
N ILE A 168 -7.71 6.08 -22.66
CA ILE A 168 -8.20 4.71 -22.86
C ILE A 168 -7.96 3.86 -21.59
N PHE A 169 -6.79 3.99 -20.96
CA PHE A 169 -6.47 3.27 -19.72
C PHE A 169 -7.29 3.78 -18.54
N ALA A 170 -7.47 5.11 -18.46
CA ALA A 170 -8.32 5.75 -17.46
C ALA A 170 -9.78 5.27 -17.57
N LEU A 171 -10.33 5.22 -18.79
CA LEU A 171 -11.68 4.75 -19.07
C LEU A 171 -11.85 3.26 -18.76
N ALA A 172 -10.86 2.43 -19.12
CA ALA A 172 -10.89 1.00 -18.82
C ALA A 172 -10.95 0.74 -17.30
N LEU A 173 -10.12 1.44 -16.52
CA LEU A 173 -10.12 1.34 -15.06
C LEU A 173 -11.44 1.84 -14.47
N TYR A 174 -11.92 3.00 -14.91
CA TYR A 174 -13.19 3.58 -14.47
C TYR A 174 -14.38 2.64 -14.71
N ASN A 175 -14.54 2.14 -15.94
CA ASN A 175 -15.64 1.23 -16.31
C ASN A 175 -15.58 -0.09 -15.54
N THR A 176 -14.37 -0.62 -15.33
CA THR A 176 -14.21 -1.87 -14.57
C THR A 176 -14.63 -1.70 -13.12
N ILE A 177 -14.18 -0.62 -12.47
CA ILE A 177 -14.43 -0.41 -11.05
C ILE A 177 -15.88 -0.01 -10.79
N THR A 178 -16.49 0.82 -11.65
CA THR A 178 -17.93 1.11 -11.58
C THR A 178 -18.79 -0.15 -11.77
N SER A 179 -18.41 -1.02 -12.70
CA SER A 179 -19.08 -2.32 -12.88
C SER A 179 -18.94 -3.20 -11.63
N TRP A 180 -17.73 -3.31 -11.07
CA TRP A 180 -17.47 -4.08 -9.85
C TRP A 180 -18.28 -3.56 -8.65
N VAL A 181 -18.35 -2.24 -8.45
CA VAL A 181 -19.15 -1.60 -7.38
C VAL A 181 -20.62 -1.98 -7.51
N LYS A 182 -21.17 -1.93 -8.72
CA LYS A 182 -22.57 -2.30 -8.99
C LYS A 182 -22.82 -3.79 -8.77
N GLN A 183 -21.93 -4.66 -9.24
CA GLN A 183 -22.08 -6.12 -9.09
C GLN A 183 -22.07 -6.57 -7.63
N ASN A 184 -21.41 -5.82 -6.75
CA ASN A 184 -21.32 -6.12 -5.33
C ASN A 184 -22.36 -5.39 -4.46
N GLY A 185 -23.31 -4.65 -5.05
CA GLY A 185 -24.36 -3.94 -4.30
C GLY A 185 -23.81 -2.80 -3.43
N LEU A 186 -22.74 -2.14 -3.88
CA LEU A 186 -22.03 -1.09 -3.17
C LEU A 186 -22.33 0.30 -3.74
N GLU A 187 -23.54 0.51 -4.27
CA GLU A 187 -23.91 1.75 -4.97
C GLU A 187 -23.78 3.00 -4.09
N ASN A 188 -23.90 2.87 -2.78
CA ASN A 188 -23.64 3.94 -1.82
C ASN A 188 -22.19 4.44 -1.81
N LEU A 189 -21.24 3.63 -2.30
CA LEU A 189 -19.82 3.99 -2.46
C LEU A 189 -19.49 4.47 -3.88
N SER A 190 -20.44 4.44 -4.82
CA SER A 190 -20.21 4.95 -6.19
C SER A 190 -19.78 6.41 -6.20
N VAL A 191 -20.21 7.21 -5.22
CA VAL A 191 -19.81 8.62 -5.04
C VAL A 191 -18.29 8.81 -4.99
N ASP A 192 -17.55 7.82 -4.49
CA ASP A 192 -16.10 7.89 -4.35
C ASP A 192 -15.37 7.86 -5.70
N ILE A 193 -16.01 7.33 -6.76
CA ILE A 193 -15.48 7.26 -8.13
C ILE A 193 -16.30 8.08 -9.14
N GLN A 194 -17.50 8.51 -8.77
CA GLN A 194 -18.43 9.23 -9.65
C GLN A 194 -17.85 10.54 -10.20
N GLY A 195 -16.99 11.21 -9.43
CA GLY A 195 -16.30 12.44 -9.85
C GLY A 195 -15.24 12.26 -10.95
N CYS A 196 -15.14 11.06 -11.54
CA CYS A 196 -14.39 10.81 -12.78
C CYS A 196 -15.28 10.65 -14.01
N LYS A 197 -16.61 10.55 -13.87
CA LYS A 197 -17.53 10.36 -15.00
C LYS A 197 -17.35 11.46 -16.05
N ASP A 198 -17.36 12.71 -15.58
CA ASP A 198 -17.30 13.90 -16.42
C ASP A 198 -16.00 14.00 -17.25
N LEU A 199 -14.94 13.26 -16.87
CA LEU A 199 -13.69 13.19 -17.64
C LEU A 199 -13.90 12.49 -18.99
N PHE A 200 -14.94 11.67 -19.12
CA PHE A 200 -15.14 10.80 -20.27
C PHE A 200 -16.37 11.17 -21.11
N ASP A 201 -17.09 12.24 -20.76
CA ASP A 201 -18.28 12.70 -21.50
C ASP A 201 -17.95 13.21 -22.92
N GLN A 202 -16.66 13.34 -23.27
CA GLN A 202 -16.18 13.85 -24.57
C GLN A 202 -15.37 12.82 -25.38
N ILE A 203 -15.24 11.58 -24.90
CA ILE A 203 -14.50 10.48 -25.55
C ILE A 203 -15.50 9.56 -26.24
#